data_AF-A0A9D8LU25-F1
#
_entry.id   AF-A0A9D8LU25-F1
#
_cell.length_a   1.000
_cell.length_b   1.000
_cell.length_c   1.000
_cell.angle_alpha   90.00
_cell.angle_beta   90.00
_cell.angle_gamma   90.00
#
_symmetry.space_group_name_H-M   'P 1'
#
loop_
_entity.id
_entity.type
_entity.pdbx_description
1 polymer ?
#
loop_
_entity_poly.entity_id
_entity_poly.type
_entity_poly.pdbx_seq_one_letter_code
_entity_poly.pdbx_strand_id
1 'polypeptide(L)'
;MITGNGYLNLPDGRGADVSYQFSSEYDDQRAGYLFFETEEFDDGLFGHRMRLDCDDGTTVLVVVVSRSDRHLAVAGRMIPAEEALAA
;
A
#
# COMPACT_ATOMS: atom_id res chain seq x y z
N MET A 1 0.41 12.28 -11.08
CA MET A 1 0.50 11.93 -9.66
C MET A 1 -0.87 11.44 -9.25
N ILE A 2 -0.99 10.22 -8.73
CA ILE A 2 -2.27 9.62 -8.34
C ILE A 2 -2.32 9.66 -6.81
N THR A 3 -3.32 10.31 -6.25
CA THR A 3 -3.48 10.50 -4.81
C THR A 3 -4.90 10.17 -4.41
N GLY A 4 -5.05 9.58 -3.23
CA GLY A 4 -6.34 9.20 -2.68
C GLY A 4 -6.17 8.62 -1.29
N ASN A 5 -7.22 7.99 -0.80
CA ASN A 5 -7.20 7.28 0.48
C ASN A 5 -7.38 5.80 0.21
N GLY A 6 -6.82 4.97 1.08
CA GLY A 6 -6.98 3.54 0.96
C GLY A 6 -6.89 2.84 2.31
N TYR A 7 -7.18 1.56 2.27
CA TYR A 7 -7.07 0.68 3.42
C TYR A 7 -5.90 -0.27 3.20
N LEU A 8 -4.87 -0.16 4.03
CA LEU A 8 -3.69 -1.02 4.00
C LEU A 8 -3.95 -2.24 4.86
N ASN A 9 -4.04 -3.42 4.24
CA ASN A 9 -4.15 -4.69 4.93
C ASN A 9 -2.74 -5.20 5.25
N LEU A 10 -2.50 -5.42 6.53
CA LEU A 10 -1.23 -5.88 7.08
C LEU A 10 -1.24 -7.42 7.21
N PRO A 11 -0.06 -8.06 7.23
CA PRO A 11 0.05 -9.52 7.30
C PRO A 11 -0.50 -10.14 8.59
N ASP A 12 -0.65 -9.36 9.65
CA ASP A 12 -1.21 -9.78 10.93
C ASP A 12 -2.74 -9.76 10.97
N GLY A 13 -3.39 -9.44 9.84
CA GLY A 13 -4.83 -9.34 9.71
C GLY A 13 -5.40 -8.02 10.23
N ARG A 14 -4.56 -7.09 10.70
CA ARG A 14 -4.96 -5.71 10.95
C ARG A 14 -4.97 -4.93 9.64
N GLY A 15 -5.59 -3.76 9.68
CA GLY A 15 -5.41 -2.79 8.62
C GLY A 15 -5.42 -1.37 9.13
N ALA A 16 -4.92 -0.48 8.30
CA ALA A 16 -4.75 0.94 8.61
C ALA A 16 -5.35 1.78 7.48
N ASP A 17 -6.09 2.82 7.85
CA ASP A 17 -6.44 3.87 6.91
C ASP A 17 -5.17 4.66 6.55
N VAL A 18 -4.89 4.78 5.25
CA VAL A 18 -3.71 5.47 4.74
C VAL A 18 -4.09 6.45 3.65
N SER A 19 -3.36 7.55 3.55
CA SER A 19 -3.37 8.37 2.32
C SER A 19 -2.23 7.91 1.42
N TYR A 20 -2.52 7.68 0.14
CA TYR A 20 -1.50 7.27 -0.83
C TYR A 20 -1.15 8.40 -1.79
N GLN A 21 0.10 8.37 -2.24
CA GLN A 21 0.63 9.28 -3.25
C GLN A 21 1.56 8.49 -4.18
N PHE A 22 1.02 8.06 -5.31
CA PHE A 22 1.78 7.37 -6.34
C PHE A 22 2.33 8.34 -7.38
N SER A 23 3.57 8.11 -7.81
CA SER A 23 4.07 8.65 -9.07
C SER A 23 3.15 8.17 -10.20
N SER A 24 2.92 9.03 -11.20
CA SER A 24 2.28 8.57 -12.44
C SER A 24 3.30 7.74 -13.19
N GLU A 25 3.31 6.44 -12.95
CA GLU A 25 4.12 5.50 -13.72
C GLU A 25 3.28 4.58 -14.59
N TYR A 26 3.97 4.07 -15.61
CA TYR A 26 3.43 3.38 -16.76
C TYR A 26 2.80 2.04 -16.36
N ASP A 27 1.68 1.71 -17.01
CA ASP A 27 1.05 0.39 -16.95
C ASP A 27 0.55 0.04 -15.53
N ASP A 28 0.81 -1.18 -15.06
CA ASP A 28 0.32 -1.69 -13.79
C ASP A 28 1.19 -1.35 -12.58
N GLN A 29 2.32 -0.67 -12.75
CA GLN A 29 3.23 -0.36 -11.64
C GLN A 29 2.80 0.90 -10.86
N ARG A 30 2.98 0.86 -9.55
CA ARG A 30 2.69 1.96 -8.63
C ARG A 30 3.86 2.11 -7.65
N ALA A 31 4.63 3.18 -7.78
CA ALA A 31 5.64 3.56 -6.80
C ALA A 31 5.21 4.86 -6.13
N GLY A 32 5.54 5.03 -4.85
CA GLY A 32 5.12 6.24 -4.14
C GLY A 32 5.20 6.13 -2.64
N TYR A 33 4.32 6.86 -1.97
CA TYR A 33 4.29 6.98 -0.52
C TYR A 33 2.93 6.62 0.05
N LEU A 34 2.93 5.94 1.19
CA LEU A 34 1.77 5.76 2.07
C LEU A 34 1.99 6.60 3.32
N PHE A 35 1.01 7.43 3.66
CA PHE A 35 1.04 8.31 4.82
C PHE A 35 0.07 7.81 5.88
N PHE A 36 0.62 7.44 7.04
CA PHE A 36 -0.10 7.04 8.24
C PHE A 36 0.87 7.00 9.43
N GLU A 37 0.35 6.82 10.63
CA GLU A 37 1.17 6.70 11.85
C GLU A 37 1.85 5.33 11.88
N THR A 38 3.10 5.27 11.39
CA THR A 38 3.81 3.98 11.30
C THR A 38 4.30 3.49 12.66
N GLU A 39 4.36 4.36 13.66
CA GLU A 39 4.89 4.08 15.01
C GLU A 39 4.07 3.02 15.77
N GLU A 40 2.80 2.84 15.42
CA GLU A 40 1.90 1.86 16.05
C GLU A 40 2.10 0.42 15.53
N PHE A 41 2.98 0.22 14.55
CA PHE A 41 3.14 -1.05 13.83
C PHE A 41 4.56 -1.63 13.97
N ASP A 42 4.63 -2.95 14.15
CA ASP A 42 5.88 -3.71 14.23
C ASP A 42 6.65 -3.71 12.90
N ASP A 43 7.97 -3.50 12.95
CA ASP A 43 8.84 -3.50 11.77
C ASP A 43 8.75 -4.79 10.93
N GLY A 44 8.48 -5.93 11.59
CA GLY A 44 8.35 -7.23 10.93
C GLY A 44 7.20 -7.29 9.92
N LEU A 45 6.17 -6.44 10.08
CA LEU A 45 5.01 -6.40 9.18
C LEU A 45 5.35 -5.84 7.80
N PHE A 46 6.36 -4.96 7.74
CA PHE A 46 6.77 -4.27 6.52
C PHE A 46 7.74 -5.07 5.64
N GLY A 47 8.21 -6.22 6.12
CA GLY A 47 9.05 -7.16 5.35
C GLY A 47 8.26 -8.03 4.36
N HIS A 48 6.93 -7.96 4.40
CA HIS A 48 6.04 -8.78 3.57
C HIS A 48 5.29 -7.93 2.54
N ARG A 49 4.72 -8.61 1.55
CA ARG A 49 3.79 -7.97 0.62
C ARG A 49 2.51 -7.61 1.37
N MET A 50 2.08 -6.37 1.22
CA MET A 50 0.86 -5.86 1.81
C MET A 50 -0.12 -5.51 0.70
N ARG A 51 -1.40 -5.50 1.02
CA ARG A 51 -2.47 -5.19 0.08
C ARG A 51 -3.04 -3.83 0.43
N LEU A 52 -3.02 -2.91 -0.52
CA LEU A 52 -3.69 -1.62 -0.42
C LEU A 52 -4.96 -1.65 -1.27
N ASP A 53 -6.10 -1.44 -0.65
CA ASP A 53 -7.37 -1.19 -1.34
C ASP A 53 -7.59 0.32 -1.45
N CYS A 54 -7.55 0.86 -2.66
CA CYS A 54 -7.74 2.28 -2.95
C CYS A 54 -9.22 2.64 -3.02
N ASP A 55 -9.54 3.90 -2.73
CA ASP A 55 -10.90 4.45 -2.81
C ASP A 55 -11.47 4.49 -4.24
N ASP A 56 -10.60 4.46 -5.25
CA ASP A 56 -10.98 4.34 -6.67
C ASP A 56 -11.39 2.91 -7.09
N GLY A 57 -11.37 1.96 -6.15
CA GLY A 57 -11.70 0.55 -6.38
C GLY A 57 -10.53 -0.30 -6.89
N THR A 58 -9.34 0.28 -7.04
CA THR A 58 -8.13 -0.45 -7.41
C THR A 58 -7.53 -1.14 -6.20
N THR A 59 -7.03 -2.37 -6.37
CA THR A 59 -6.17 -3.01 -5.37
C THR A 59 -4.73 -3.01 -5.84
N VAL A 60 -3.81 -2.58 -4.97
CA VAL A 60 -2.37 -2.53 -5.22
C VAL A 60 -1.65 -3.44 -4.24
N LEU A 61 -0.88 -4.40 -4.74
CA LEU A 61 0.08 -5.13 -3.92
C LEU A 61 1.34 -4.28 -3.78
N VAL A 62 1.68 -3.92 -2.55
CA VAL A 62 2.82 -3.05 -2.23
C VAL A 62 3.87 -3.79 -1.40
N VAL A 63 5.12 -3.41 -1.58
CA VAL A 63 6.26 -3.74 -0.71
C VAL A 63 6.89 -2.45 -0.22
N VAL A 64 7.35 -2.46 1.03
CA VAL A 64 8.05 -1.31 1.62
C VAL A 64 9.48 -1.28 1.11
N VAL A 65 9.87 -0.15 0.54
CA VAL A 65 11.23 0.13 0.07
C VAL A 65 11.99 0.95 1.12
N SER A 66 11.29 1.82 1.84
CA SER A 66 11.86 2.64 2.92
C SER A 66 10.78 3.03 3.92
N ARG A 67 11.17 3.21 5.18
CA ARG A 67 10.29 3.66 6.27
C ARG A 67 10.80 4.97 6.87
N SER A 68 9.86 5.84 7.19
CA SER A 68 10.03 6.99 8.06
C SER A 68 8.89 6.97 9.10
N ASP A 69 9.00 7.75 10.16
CA ASP A 69 8.01 7.77 11.25
C ASP A 69 6.58 8.08 10.74
N ARG A 70 6.48 8.91 9.70
CA ARG A 70 5.20 9.43 9.17
C ARG A 70 4.81 8.92 7.78
N HIS A 71 5.64 8.10 7.15
CA HIS A 71 5.34 7.57 5.82
C HIS A 71 6.17 6.33 5.48
N LEU A 72 5.63 5.51 4.59
CA LEU A 72 6.33 4.42 3.93
C LEU A 72 6.55 4.76 2.46
N ALA A 73 7.78 4.65 1.98
CA ALA A 73 8.04 4.59 0.56
C ALA A 73 7.79 3.16 0.08
N VAL A 74 6.94 3.02 -0.93
CA VAL A 74 6.48 1.73 -1.44
C VAL A 74 6.69 1.59 -2.94
N ALA A 75 6.88 0.36 -3.36
CA ALA A 75 6.76 -0.05 -4.76
C ALA A 75 5.73 -1.16 -4.84
N GLY A 76 4.91 -1.15 -5.88
CA GLY A 76 3.80 -2.06 -6.00
C GLY A 76 3.29 -2.22 -7.42
N ARG A 77 2.33 -3.12 -7.56
CA ARG A 77 1.61 -3.36 -8.80
C ARG A 77 0.12 -3.45 -8.53
N MET A 78 -0.68 -2.96 -9.47
CA MET A 78 -2.12 -3.22 -9.47
C MET A 78 -2.36 -4.71 -9.65
N ILE A 79 -3.39 -5.23 -8.98
CA ILE A 79 -3.88 -6.58 -9.23
C ILE A 79 -5.30 -6.53 -9.80
N PRO A 80 -5.65 -7.43 -10.74
CA PRO A 80 -7.02 -7.56 -11.20
C PRO A 80 -7.93 -7.89 -10.02
N ALA A 81 -9.17 -7.37 -10.04
CA ALA A 81 -10.16 -7.62 -8.99
C ALA A 81 -10.42 -9.12 -8.75
N GLU A 82 -10.22 -9.97 -9.78
CA GLU A 82 -10.35 -11.43 -9.69
C GLU A 82 -9.25 -12.08 -8.84
N GLU A 83 -8.02 -11.56 -8.86
CA GLU A 83 -6.94 -12.02 -7.98
C GLU A 83 -7.11 -11.48 -6.55
N ALA A 84 -7.75 -10.32 -6.41
CA ALA A 84 -8.03 -9.69 -5.13
C ALA A 84 -9.09 -10.44 -4.30
N LEU A 85 -9.87 -11.35 -4.87
CA LEU A 85 -10.83 -12.17 -4.11
C LEU A 85 -10.24 -13.51 -3.63
N ALA A 86 -9.03 -13.86 -4.09
CA ALA A 86 -8.44 -15.19 -3.90
C ALA A 86 -7.24 -15.23 -2.92
N ALA A 87 -6.85 -14.09 -2.35
CA ALA A 87 -5.76 -13.94 -1.37
C ALA A 87 -6.31 -13.62 0.01
#